data_AF-R6LZ43-F1
#
_entry.id   AF-R6LZ43-F1
#
_cell.length_a   1.000
_cell.length_b   1.000
_cell.length_c   1.000
_cell.angle_alpha   90.00
_cell.angle_beta   90.00
_cell.angle_gamma   90.00
#
_symmetry.space_group_name_H-M   'P 1'
#
loop_
_entity.id
_entity.type
_entity.pdbx_description
1 polymer ?
#
loop_
_entity_poly.entity_id
_entity_poly.type
_entity_poly.pdbx_seq_one_letter_code
_entity_poly.pdbx_strand_id
1 'polypeptide(L)'
;MDKKKILKIVFIVLFLSFIIAYVIEKSGYYEYNLRNKTVLTKESMEKFEKDVSEGRDVSIEDYVVNTSTDYTTKLTRGTNKVSTKVNDVLKKGIESVFKVLGKFVYD
;
A
#
# COMPACT_ATOMS: atom_id res chain seq x y z
N MET A 1 -25.32 -15.52 -22.23
CA MET A 1 -24.82 -15.79 -20.86
C MET A 1 -25.97 -15.85 -19.85
N ASP A 2 -26.04 -16.91 -19.04
CA ASP A 2 -27.15 -17.18 -18.10
C ASP A 2 -27.29 -16.09 -17.01
N LYS A 3 -28.50 -15.53 -16.83
CA LYS A 3 -28.76 -14.45 -15.82
C LYS A 3 -28.34 -14.86 -14.40
N LYS A 4 -28.46 -16.15 -14.07
CA LYS A 4 -28.02 -16.72 -12.78
C LYS A 4 -26.49 -16.73 -12.61
N LYS A 5 -25.72 -16.91 -13.69
CA LYS A 5 -24.24 -16.87 -13.65
C LYS A 5 -23.73 -15.45 -13.44
N ILE A 6 -24.35 -14.47 -14.10
CA ILE A 6 -23.99 -13.05 -13.95
C ILE A 6 -24.23 -12.58 -12.51
N LEU A 7 -25.41 -12.88 -11.94
CA LEU A 7 -25.74 -12.53 -10.55
C LEU A 7 -24.71 -13.11 -9.57
N LYS A 8 -24.29 -14.36 -9.78
CA LYS A 8 -23.28 -15.04 -8.95
C LYS A 8 -21.91 -14.35 -9.04
N ILE A 9 -21.48 -13.94 -10.23
CA ILE A 9 -20.21 -13.21 -10.42
C ILE A 9 -20.26 -11.84 -9.72
N VAL A 10 -21.36 -11.10 -9.89
CA VAL A 10 -21.56 -9.80 -9.22
C VAL A 10 -21.49 -9.96 -7.71
N PHE A 11 -22.12 -10.99 -7.16
CA PHE A 11 -22.08 -11.28 -5.72
C PHE A 11 -20.67 -11.62 -5.23
N ILE A 12 -19.90 -12.40 -6.00
CA ILE A 12 -18.51 -12.74 -5.68
C ILE A 12 -17.63 -11.48 -5.66
N VAL A 13 -17.78 -10.60 -6.65
CA VAL A 13 -17.02 -9.34 -6.71
C VAL A 13 -17.36 -8.44 -5.52
N LEU A 14 -18.64 -8.26 -5.19
CA LEU A 14 -19.06 -7.50 -4.02
C LEU A 14 -18.50 -8.08 -2.72
N PHE A 15 -18.53 -9.41 -2.57
CA PHE A 15 -17.99 -10.08 -1.40
C PHE A 15 -16.47 -9.91 -1.27
N LEU A 16 -15.73 -9.99 -2.38
CA LEU A 16 -14.29 -9.72 -2.41
C LEU A 16 -13.96 -8.28 -2.05
N SER A 17 -14.69 -7.31 -2.61
CA SER A 17 -14.55 -5.89 -2.26
C SER A 17 -14.80 -5.64 -0.77
N PHE A 18 -15.80 -6.30 -0.17
CA PHE A 18 -16.08 -6.22 1.26
C PHE A 18 -14.91 -6.75 2.10
N ILE A 19 -14.34 -7.91 1.76
CA ILE A 19 -13.18 -8.48 2.47
C ILE A 19 -11.99 -7.52 2.40
N ILE A 20 -11.71 -6.93 1.23
CA ILE A 20 -10.60 -5.98 1.07
C ILE A 20 -10.82 -4.75 1.96
N ALA A 21 -12.02 -4.18 1.94
CA ALA A 21 -12.37 -3.02 2.78
C ALA A 21 -12.23 -3.34 4.28
N TYR A 22 -12.73 -4.49 4.71
CA TYR A 22 -12.64 -4.94 6.10
C TYR A 22 -11.18 -5.13 6.54
N VAL A 23 -10.32 -5.69 5.69
CA VAL A 23 -8.89 -5.83 6.00
C VAL A 23 -8.20 -4.47 6.08
N ILE A 24 -8.54 -3.51 5.21
CA ILE A 24 -8.00 -2.14 5.26
C ILE A 24 -8.39 -1.47 6.59
N GLU A 25 -9.64 -1.59 7.00
CA GLU A 25 -10.14 -1.07 8.28
C GLU A 25 -9.43 -1.73 9.47
N LYS A 26 -9.44 -3.07 9.55
CA LYS A 26 -8.86 -3.82 10.67
C LYS A 26 -7.35 -3.72 10.79
N SER A 27 -6.65 -3.61 9.67
CA SER A 27 -5.19 -3.48 9.68
C SER A 27 -4.73 -2.12 10.18
N GLY A 28 -5.62 -1.13 10.26
CA GLY A 28 -5.27 0.25 10.60
C GLY A 28 -4.26 0.85 9.63
N TYR A 29 -4.12 0.27 8.43
CA TYR A 29 -3.17 0.72 7.40
C TYR A 29 -3.41 2.18 7.03
N TYR A 30 -4.66 2.61 7.07
CA TYR A 30 -5.04 4.00 6.84
C TYR A 30 -4.56 4.91 7.99
N GLU A 31 -4.90 4.63 9.26
CA GLU A 31 -4.42 5.44 10.39
C GLU A 31 -2.90 5.41 10.55
N TYR A 32 -2.25 4.28 10.29
CA TYR A 32 -0.81 4.12 10.47
C TYR A 32 -0.01 5.00 9.50
N ASN A 33 -0.38 5.00 8.22
CA ASN A 33 0.29 5.83 7.20
C ASN A 33 0.03 7.32 7.42
N LEU A 34 -1.17 7.69 7.89
CA LEU A 34 -1.52 9.07 8.16
C LEU A 34 -0.79 9.59 9.42
N ARG A 35 -0.77 8.80 10.50
CA ARG A 35 -0.10 9.15 11.75
C ARG A 35 1.41 9.29 11.58
N ASN A 36 2.06 8.36 10.85
CA ASN A 36 3.50 8.45 10.63
C ASN A 36 3.90 9.72 9.87
N LYS A 37 3.12 10.15 8.88
CA LYS A 37 3.36 11.43 8.19
C LYS A 37 3.21 12.62 9.14
N THR A 38 2.13 12.67 9.93
CA THR A 38 1.88 13.81 10.84
C THR A 38 2.91 13.89 11.96
N VAL A 39 3.32 12.77 12.54
CA VAL A 39 4.33 12.73 13.62
C VAL A 39 5.69 13.20 13.11
N LEU A 40 6.13 12.70 11.95
CA LEU A 40 7.39 13.12 11.33
C LEU A 40 7.41 14.63 11.02
N THR A 41 6.30 15.18 10.53
CA THR A 41 6.18 16.63 10.29
C THR A 41 6.24 17.43 11.59
N LYS A 42 5.53 16.99 12.64
CA LYS A 42 5.49 17.68 13.93
C LYS A 42 6.85 17.70 14.62
N GLU A 43 7.52 16.55 14.67
CA GLU A 43 8.87 16.45 15.25
C GLU A 43 9.89 17.31 14.50
N SER A 44 9.81 17.33 13.16
CA SER A 44 10.69 18.17 12.33
C SER A 44 10.42 19.65 12.54
N MET A 45 9.16 20.06 12.71
CA MET A 45 8.78 21.44 13.04
C MET A 45 9.25 21.87 14.43
N GLU A 46 9.04 21.05 15.46
CA GLU A 46 9.48 21.37 16.83
C GLU A 46 11.02 21.51 16.90
N LYS A 47 11.75 20.68 16.16
CA LYS A 47 13.20 20.75 16.07
C LYS A 47 13.67 22.03 15.35
N PHE A 48 13.01 22.39 14.25
CA PHE A 48 13.27 23.65 13.55
C PHE A 48 13.05 24.88 14.44
N GLU A 49 11.89 24.95 15.12
CA GLU A 49 11.57 26.07 16.02
C GLU A 49 12.61 26.22 17.14
N LYS A 50 13.06 25.09 17.71
CA LYS A 50 14.09 25.09 18.74
C LYS A 50 15.43 25.58 18.19
N ASP A 51 15.90 25.06 17.06
CA ASP A 51 17.20 25.42 16.49
C ASP A 51 17.25 26.90 16.07
N VAL A 52 16.14 27.45 15.56
CA VAL A 52 15.97 28.89 15.32
C VAL A 52 16.05 29.69 16.61
N SER A 53 15.36 29.24 17.67
CA SER A 53 15.37 29.92 18.98
C SER A 53 16.75 29.94 19.64
N GLU A 54 17.58 28.92 19.36
CA GLU A 54 18.96 28.79 19.84
C GLU A 54 19.97 29.56 18.97
N GLY A 55 19.52 30.20 17.87
CA GLY A 55 20.36 30.98 16.97
C GLY A 55 21.30 30.13 16.09
N ARG A 56 20.95 28.86 15.86
CA ARG A 56 21.72 27.98 14.98
C ARG A 56 21.49 28.38 13.52
N ASP A 57 22.51 28.16 12.70
CA ASP A 57 22.37 28.23 11.24
C ASP A 57 21.56 27.01 10.77
N VAL A 58 20.39 27.25 10.20
CA VAL A 58 19.38 26.23 9.87
C VAL A 58 19.13 26.21 8.36
N SER A 59 19.26 25.04 7.73
CA SER A 59 18.93 24.82 6.32
C SER A 59 17.68 23.94 6.20
N ILE A 60 16.91 24.13 5.12
CA ILE A 60 15.69 23.34 4.86
C ILE A 60 16.01 21.85 4.72
N GLU A 61 17.19 21.53 4.20
CA GLU A 61 17.69 20.18 4.00
C GLU A 61 17.89 19.41 5.32
N ASP A 62 18.07 20.10 6.45
CA ASP A 62 18.25 19.48 7.78
C ASP A 62 16.95 18.93 8.39
N TYR A 63 15.80 19.37 7.86
CA TYR A 63 14.46 19.02 8.35
C TYR A 63 13.60 18.31 7.30
N VAL A 64 14.09 18.20 6.07
CA VAL A 64 13.47 17.41 5.01
C VAL A 64 14.12 16.03 4.97
N VAL A 65 13.36 14.99 5.32
CA VAL A 65 13.83 13.60 5.20
C VAL A 65 14.06 13.29 3.73
N ASN A 66 15.33 13.21 3.32
CA ASN A 66 15.72 12.68 2.01
C ASN A 66 15.22 11.23 1.92
N THR A 67 14.20 11.01 1.09
CA THR A 67 13.50 9.72 0.97
C THR A 67 14.31 8.65 0.21
N SER A 68 15.52 8.97 -0.25
CA SER A 68 16.42 8.05 -0.95
C SER A 68 17.41 7.38 0.01
N THR A 69 16.92 6.67 1.01
CA THR A 69 17.73 5.82 1.89
C THR A 69 17.52 4.36 1.52
N ASP A 70 18.60 3.67 1.15
CA ASP A 70 18.54 2.24 0.82
C ASP A 70 18.46 1.39 2.11
N TYR A 71 17.23 1.08 2.54
CA TYR A 71 16.93 0.26 3.73
C TYR A 71 17.04 -1.26 3.48
N THR A 72 17.76 -1.68 2.43
CA THR A 72 17.80 -3.08 2.01
C THR A 72 18.70 -3.94 2.92
N THR A 73 18.14 -4.43 4.03
CA THR A 73 18.78 -5.43 4.91
C THR A 73 18.59 -6.87 4.40
N LYS A 74 19.33 -7.86 4.95
CA LYS A 74 19.15 -9.29 4.58
C LYS A 74 17.71 -9.78 4.79
N LEU A 75 17.03 -9.26 5.82
CA LEU A 75 15.62 -9.52 6.08
C LEU A 75 14.74 -8.89 4.98
N THR A 76 14.99 -7.61 4.63
CA THR A 76 14.30 -6.89 3.55
C THR A 76 14.46 -7.59 2.20
N ARG A 77 15.64 -8.15 1.87
CA ARG A 77 15.83 -8.94 0.63
C ARG A 77 15.03 -10.24 0.63
N GLY A 78 14.90 -10.89 1.80
CA GLY A 78 14.06 -12.07 1.98
C GLY A 78 12.59 -11.76 1.74
N THR A 79 12.10 -10.68 2.37
CA THR A 79 10.71 -10.21 2.22
C THR A 79 10.43 -9.75 0.78
N ASN A 80 11.36 -9.07 0.11
CA ASN A 80 11.20 -8.70 -1.31
C ASN A 80 11.09 -9.92 -2.22
N LYS A 81 11.82 -11.01 -1.95
CA LYS A 81 11.66 -12.28 -2.69
C LYS A 81 10.29 -12.93 -2.45
N VAL A 82 9.75 -12.83 -1.24
CA VAL A 82 8.40 -13.33 -0.93
C VAL A 82 7.35 -12.45 -1.60
N SER A 83 7.49 -11.13 -1.51
CA SER A 83 6.59 -10.15 -2.10
C SER A 83 6.52 -10.28 -3.63
N THR A 84 7.67 -10.43 -4.30
CA THR A 84 7.71 -10.70 -5.75
C THR A 84 7.03 -12.01 -6.13
N LYS A 85 7.24 -13.09 -5.35
CA LYS A 85 6.52 -14.36 -5.56
C LYS A 85 5.01 -14.24 -5.36
N VAL A 86 4.57 -13.51 -4.34
CA VAL A 86 3.14 -13.23 -4.12
C VAL A 86 2.57 -12.42 -5.28
N ASN A 87 3.33 -11.45 -5.80
CA ASN A 87 2.92 -10.64 -6.94
C ASN A 87 2.79 -11.47 -8.22
N ASP A 88 3.70 -12.41 -8.45
CA ASP A 88 3.61 -13.36 -9.57
C ASP A 88 2.39 -14.30 -9.45
N VAL A 89 2.07 -14.76 -8.23
CA VAL A 89 0.88 -15.58 -7.98
C VAL A 89 -0.40 -14.77 -8.21
N LEU A 90 -0.45 -13.53 -7.71
CA LEU A 90 -1.58 -12.62 -7.95
C LEU A 90 -1.76 -12.32 -9.43
N LYS A 91 -0.67 -12.02 -10.15
CA LYS A 91 -0.69 -11.76 -11.59
C LYS A 91 -1.24 -12.96 -12.37
N LYS A 92 -0.77 -14.17 -12.06
CA LYS A 92 -1.30 -15.42 -12.66
C LYS A 92 -2.77 -15.67 -12.31
N GLY A 93 -3.18 -15.33 -11.09
CA GLY A 93 -4.57 -15.40 -10.66
C GLY A 93 -5.46 -14.45 -11.45
N ILE A 94 -5.04 -13.20 -11.59
CA ILE A 94 -5.73 -12.16 -12.38
C ILE A 94 -5.80 -12.55 -13.86
N GLU A 95 -4.69 -13.00 -14.45
CA GLU A 95 -4.67 -13.50 -15.83
C GLU A 95 -5.60 -14.70 -16.05
N SER A 96 -5.69 -15.63 -15.09
CA SER A 96 -6.65 -16.73 -15.14
C SER A 96 -8.09 -16.25 -15.08
N VAL A 97 -8.40 -15.29 -14.21
CA VAL A 97 -9.73 -14.68 -14.12
C VAL A 97 -10.08 -13.99 -15.44
N PHE A 98 -9.19 -13.18 -16.01
CA PHE A 98 -9.40 -12.54 -17.31
C PHE A 98 -9.55 -13.55 -18.45
N LYS A 99 -8.80 -14.66 -18.43
CA LYS A 99 -8.91 -15.73 -19.44
C LYS A 99 -10.24 -16.45 -19.36
N VAL A 100 -10.75 -16.70 -18.16
CA VAL A 100 -12.07 -17.27 -17.93
C VAL A 100 -13.16 -16.30 -18.39
N LEU A 101 -13.06 -15.02 -18.02
CA LEU A 101 -14.00 -13.98 -18.46
C LEU A 101 -13.98 -13.81 -19.99
N GLY A 102 -12.81 -13.82 -20.62
CA GLY A 102 -12.66 -13.74 -22.08
C GLY A 102 -13.32 -14.91 -22.79
N LYS A 103 -13.20 -16.14 -22.27
CA LYS A 103 -13.95 -17.29 -22.79
C LYS A 103 -15.46 -17.13 -22.68
N PHE A 104 -15.97 -16.42 -21.67
CA PHE A 104 -17.40 -16.15 -21.51
C PHE A 104 -17.94 -14.99 -22.37
N VAL A 105 -17.06 -14.18 -22.95
CA VAL A 105 -17.42 -13.04 -23.83
C VAL A 105 -17.36 -13.42 -25.31
N TYR A 106 -16.52 -14.40 -25.66
CA TYR A 106 -16.37 -14.90 -27.03
C TYR A 106 -17.22 -16.16 -27.35
N ASP A 107 -17.96 -16.70 -26.36
CA ASP A 107 -19.11 -17.61 -26.52
C ASP A 107 -20.44 -16.83 -26.42
#